data_AF-A0A7Y9SL28-F1
#
_entry.id   AF-A0A7Y9SL28-F1
#
_cell.length_a   1.000
_cell.length_b   1.000
_cell.length_c   1.000
_cell.angle_alpha   90.00
_cell.angle_beta   90.00
_cell.angle_gamma   90.00
#
_symmetry.space_group_name_H-M   'P 1'
#
loop_
_entity.id
_entity.type
_entity.pdbx_description
1 polymer ?
#
loop_
_entity_poly.entity_id
_entity_poly.type
_entity_poly.pdbx_seq_one_letter_code
_entity_poly.pdbx_strand_id
1 'polypeptide(L)'
;MATKLGVNPTSLYNHVPSLAAMIEDVRSLVSAEIDSAPLRTLAWEDGLREWARSYRRAFAEHPRAVPLLMTNPVTASVLLAEYEDFAVAARTVGWPDRDILPLLTAFESFILGSVLDMSGPTVVFDPRGQEEQFPTFASAFATLDDEDPADPIATRAFEMGLEMLVASARPPR
;
A
#
# COMPACT_ATOMS: atom_id res chain seq x y z
N MET A 1 -48.16 38.31 21.91
CA MET A 1 -47.65 38.02 20.56
C MET A 1 -46.23 37.50 20.68
N ALA A 2 -45.94 36.40 19.98
CA ALA A 2 -44.62 35.85 19.64
C ALA A 2 -43.72 35.29 20.75
N THR A 3 -43.92 33.99 20.99
CA THR A 3 -42.92 32.99 21.37
C THR A 3 -41.65 33.11 20.51
N LYS A 4 -40.47 33.25 21.12
CA LYS A 4 -39.18 32.96 20.48
C LYS A 4 -38.34 32.06 21.37
N LEU A 5 -38.60 30.77 21.19
CA LEU A 5 -37.66 29.66 21.14
C LEU A 5 -36.52 29.70 22.17
N GLY A 6 -36.76 29.01 23.28
CA GLY A 6 -35.70 28.30 23.97
C GLY A 6 -35.05 27.32 23.00
N VAL A 7 -33.82 27.63 22.60
CA VAL A 7 -32.94 26.69 21.91
C VAL A 7 -31.82 26.39 22.88
N ASN A 8 -31.82 25.16 23.38
CA ASN A 8 -30.75 24.58 24.16
C ASN A 8 -29.41 24.72 23.39
N PRO A 9 -28.33 25.19 24.02
CA PRO A 9 -27.01 25.26 23.40
C PRO A 9 -26.34 23.87 23.37
N THR A 10 -26.95 22.90 22.69
CA THR A 10 -26.43 21.51 22.62
C THR A 10 -26.39 20.91 21.22
N SER A 11 -26.71 21.67 20.16
CA SER A 11 -26.71 21.14 18.78
C SER A 11 -25.55 21.61 17.89
N LEU A 12 -24.57 22.36 18.40
CA LEU A 12 -23.48 22.89 17.57
C LEU A 12 -22.17 22.08 17.64
N TYR A 13 -22.11 20.97 18.40
CA TYR A 13 -20.90 20.14 18.52
C TYR A 13 -20.98 18.75 17.87
N ASN A 14 -22.12 18.35 17.27
CA ASN A 14 -22.32 16.98 16.78
C ASN A 14 -22.06 16.77 15.27
N HIS A 15 -21.45 17.72 14.56
CA HIS A 15 -21.19 17.60 13.12
C HIS A 15 -19.72 17.74 12.71
N VAL A 16 -18.78 17.70 13.65
CA VAL A 16 -17.37 17.54 13.30
C VAL A 16 -17.07 16.04 13.34
N PRO A 17 -16.82 15.38 12.19
CA PRO A 17 -16.33 14.01 12.19
C PRO A 17 -15.08 13.94 13.08
N SER A 18 -14.97 12.90 13.91
CA SER A 18 -13.71 12.68 14.62
C SER A 18 -12.58 12.51 13.58
N LEU A 19 -11.35 12.88 13.93
CA LEU A 19 -10.19 12.66 13.05
C LEU A 19 -10.13 11.21 12.54
N ALA A 20 -10.54 10.25 13.37
CA ALA A 20 -10.66 8.84 12.99
C ALA A 20 -11.69 8.60 11.86
N ALA A 21 -12.85 9.24 11.90
CA ALA A 21 -13.85 9.13 10.84
C ALA A 21 -13.35 9.71 9.52
N MET A 22 -12.66 10.86 9.57
CA MET A 22 -12.05 11.47 8.37
C MET A 22 -10.93 10.58 7.78
N ILE A 23 -10.09 9.98 8.62
CA ILE A 23 -9.06 9.03 8.19
C ILE A 23 -9.70 7.83 7.49
N GLU A 24 -10.83 7.35 8.00
CA GLU A 24 -11.53 6.21 7.42
C GLU A 24 -12.23 6.53 6.10
N ASP A 25 -12.78 7.73 5.96
CA ASP A 25 -13.32 8.21 4.67
C ASP A 25 -12.21 8.28 3.61
N VAL A 26 -11.03 8.81 3.98
CA VAL A 26 -9.86 8.82 3.09
C VAL A 26 -9.42 7.40 2.74
N ARG A 27 -9.38 6.47 3.71
CA ARG A 27 -9.07 5.06 3.45
C ARG A 27 -10.03 4.49 2.42
N SER A 28 -11.32 4.70 2.61
CA SER A 28 -12.37 4.18 1.72
C SER A 28 -12.17 4.66 0.29
N LEU A 29 -11.89 5.96 0.11
CA LEU A 29 -11.63 6.55 -1.20
C LEU A 29 -10.39 5.97 -1.88
N VAL A 30 -9.27 5.88 -1.16
CA VAL A 30 -8.03 5.32 -1.72
C VAL A 30 -8.18 3.84 -2.03
N SER A 31 -8.84 3.09 -1.14
CA SER A 31 -8.99 1.63 -1.30
C SER A 31 -9.96 1.28 -2.43
N ALA A 32 -10.95 2.13 -2.72
CA ALA A 32 -11.88 1.91 -3.84
C ALA A 32 -11.20 1.85 -5.23
N GLU A 33 -9.96 2.34 -5.35
CA GLU A 33 -9.16 2.29 -6.58
C GLU A 33 -8.31 1.01 -6.70
N ILE A 34 -8.32 0.16 -5.67
CA ILE A 34 -7.65 -1.15 -5.68
C ILE A 34 -8.54 -2.14 -6.43
N ASP A 35 -7.93 -2.87 -7.37
CA ASP A 35 -8.63 -3.92 -8.10
C ASP A 35 -8.26 -5.29 -7.56
N SER A 36 -9.18 -5.88 -6.78
CA SER A 36 -9.07 -7.26 -6.28
C SER A 36 -9.63 -8.31 -7.25
N ALA A 37 -10.28 -7.91 -8.36
CA ALA A 37 -10.87 -8.87 -9.31
C ALA A 37 -9.85 -9.86 -9.91
N PRO A 38 -8.58 -9.50 -10.18
CA PRO A 38 -7.57 -10.44 -10.64
C PRO A 38 -7.34 -11.63 -9.70
N LEU A 39 -7.46 -11.44 -8.38
CA LEU A 39 -7.31 -12.52 -7.39
C LEU A 39 -8.37 -13.63 -7.57
N ARG A 40 -9.53 -13.27 -8.13
CA ARG A 40 -10.64 -14.22 -8.40
C ARG A 40 -10.65 -14.79 -9.81
N THR A 41 -9.99 -14.12 -10.76
CA THR A 41 -10.16 -14.39 -12.19
C THR A 41 -8.91 -14.93 -12.87
N LEU A 42 -7.74 -14.72 -12.30
CA LEU A 42 -6.45 -15.18 -12.83
C LEU A 42 -5.88 -16.34 -12.01
N ALA A 43 -4.81 -16.95 -12.54
CA ALA A 43 -3.96 -17.82 -11.75
C ALA A 43 -3.38 -17.05 -10.56
N TRP A 44 -3.18 -17.72 -9.42
CA TRP A 44 -2.80 -17.09 -8.16
C TRP A 44 -1.62 -16.12 -8.27
N GLU A 45 -0.53 -16.55 -8.90
CA GLU A 45 0.66 -15.71 -9.08
C GLU A 45 0.37 -14.46 -9.92
N ASP A 46 -0.44 -14.59 -10.99
CA ASP A 46 -0.82 -13.46 -11.84
C ASP A 46 -1.81 -12.53 -11.15
N GLY A 47 -2.75 -13.09 -10.38
CA GLY A 47 -3.70 -12.33 -9.56
C GLY A 47 -2.98 -11.49 -8.51
N LEU A 48 -1.97 -12.05 -7.84
CA LEU A 48 -1.14 -11.33 -6.87
C LEU A 48 -0.39 -10.16 -7.51
N ARG A 49 0.16 -10.34 -8.72
CA ARG A 49 0.87 -9.28 -9.45
C ARG A 49 -0.03 -8.10 -9.76
N GLU A 50 -1.18 -8.38 -10.39
CA GLU A 50 -2.11 -7.33 -10.81
C GLU A 50 -2.74 -6.62 -9.60
N TRP A 51 -3.11 -7.38 -8.57
CA TRP A 51 -3.60 -6.82 -7.32
C TRP A 51 -2.55 -5.90 -6.67
N ALA A 52 -1.31 -6.36 -6.50
CA ALA A 52 -0.25 -5.56 -5.88
C ALA A 52 0.09 -4.28 -6.66
N ARG A 53 0.09 -4.35 -8.00
CA ARG A 53 0.28 -3.17 -8.86
C ARG A 53 -0.86 -2.17 -8.72
N SER A 54 -2.11 -2.65 -8.74
CA SER A 54 -3.28 -1.79 -8.54
C SER A 54 -3.24 -1.11 -7.17
N TYR A 55 -2.86 -1.86 -6.13
CA TYR A 55 -2.73 -1.38 -4.76
C TYR A 55 -1.64 -0.31 -4.64
N ARG A 56 -0.44 -0.56 -5.22
CA ARG A 56 0.63 0.44 -5.25
C ARG A 56 0.16 1.72 -5.94
N ARG A 57 -0.49 1.60 -7.10
CA ARG A 57 -0.99 2.74 -7.88
C ARG A 57 -2.01 3.58 -7.09
N ALA A 58 -2.98 2.92 -6.44
CA ALA A 58 -4.00 3.59 -5.64
C ALA A 58 -3.39 4.48 -4.55
N PHE A 59 -2.34 4.00 -3.87
CA PHE A 59 -1.67 4.75 -2.82
C PHE A 59 -0.57 5.71 -3.32
N ALA A 60 -0.04 5.52 -4.54
CA ALA A 60 1.02 6.35 -5.11
C ALA A 60 0.59 7.80 -5.36
N GLU A 61 -0.71 8.08 -5.52
CA GLU A 61 -1.24 9.44 -5.59
C GLU A 61 -1.31 10.13 -4.22
N HIS A 62 -1.21 9.36 -3.13
CA HIS A 62 -1.37 9.81 -1.76
C HIS A 62 -0.26 9.30 -0.81
N PRO A 63 1.03 9.38 -1.16
CA PRO A 63 2.10 8.69 -0.42
C PRO A 63 2.26 9.25 1.01
N ARG A 64 1.93 10.53 1.23
CA ARG A 64 1.94 11.16 2.57
C ARG A 64 0.78 10.75 3.47
N ALA A 65 -0.29 10.18 2.90
CA ALA A 65 -1.43 9.68 3.68
C ALA A 65 -1.15 8.27 4.22
N VAL A 66 -0.24 7.50 3.61
CA VAL A 66 0.06 6.11 4.00
C VAL A 66 0.35 5.96 5.50
N PRO A 67 1.23 6.75 6.16
CA PRO A 67 1.49 6.59 7.60
C PRO A 67 0.26 6.84 8.48
N LEU A 68 -0.61 7.78 8.07
CA LEU A 68 -1.84 8.08 8.80
C LEU A 68 -2.87 6.95 8.65
N LEU A 69 -2.97 6.38 7.46
CA LEU A 69 -3.82 5.22 7.19
C LEU A 69 -3.30 4.00 7.95
N MET A 70 -1.99 3.76 8.02
CA MET A 70 -1.46 2.54 8.65
C MET A 70 -1.43 2.54 10.18
N THR A 71 -1.68 3.69 10.82
CA THR A 71 -1.66 3.81 12.29
C THR A 71 -3.04 3.65 12.95
N ASN A 72 -4.09 3.38 12.15
CA ASN A 72 -5.46 3.20 12.62
C ASN A 72 -6.02 1.84 12.20
N PRO A 73 -6.81 1.16 13.06
CA PRO A 73 -7.48 -0.09 12.68
C PRO A 73 -8.33 0.09 11.42
N VAL A 74 -8.28 -0.91 10.53
CA VAL A 74 -9.12 -0.95 9.33
C VAL A 74 -10.53 -1.40 9.73
N THR A 75 -11.53 -0.56 9.42
CA THR A 75 -12.95 -0.92 9.58
C THR A 75 -13.74 -0.73 8.27
N ALA A 76 -13.10 -0.19 7.23
CA ALA A 76 -13.72 0.18 5.98
C ALA A 76 -14.12 -1.06 5.20
N SER A 77 -15.42 -1.19 4.94
CA SER A 77 -15.98 -2.38 4.30
C SER A 77 -15.43 -2.64 2.90
N VAL A 78 -15.01 -1.58 2.17
CA VAL A 78 -14.40 -1.72 0.84
C VAL A 78 -13.09 -2.49 0.90
N LEU A 79 -12.17 -2.09 1.79
CA LEU A 79 -10.87 -2.74 1.95
C LEU A 79 -11.01 -4.15 2.55
N LEU A 80 -11.96 -4.33 3.48
CA LEU A 80 -12.24 -5.67 4.01
C LEU A 80 -12.77 -6.63 2.94
N ALA A 81 -13.53 -6.16 1.95
CA ALA A 81 -13.98 -7.00 0.84
C ALA A 81 -12.80 -7.45 -0.05
N GLU A 82 -11.82 -6.58 -0.28
CA GLU A 82 -10.60 -6.94 -1.01
C GLU A 82 -9.75 -7.96 -0.25
N TYR A 83 -9.64 -7.82 1.08
CA TYR A 83 -8.96 -8.81 1.91
C TYR A 83 -9.68 -10.16 1.94
N GLU A 84 -11.02 -10.16 1.87
CA GLU A 84 -11.80 -11.39 1.70
C GLU A 84 -11.48 -12.05 0.36
N ASP A 85 -11.38 -11.30 -0.74
CA ASP A 85 -10.99 -11.84 -2.04
C ASP A 85 -9.59 -12.49 -1.98
N PHE A 86 -8.63 -11.83 -1.32
CA PHE A 86 -7.31 -12.40 -1.09
C PHE A 86 -7.38 -13.69 -0.27
N ALA A 87 -8.12 -13.70 0.84
CA ALA A 87 -8.24 -14.86 1.70
C ALA A 87 -8.87 -16.06 0.97
N VAL A 88 -9.92 -15.82 0.19
CA VAL A 88 -10.58 -16.83 -0.66
C VAL A 88 -9.59 -17.38 -1.70
N ALA A 89 -8.86 -16.51 -2.38
CA ALA A 89 -7.88 -16.92 -3.39
C ALA A 89 -6.71 -17.72 -2.78
N ALA A 90 -6.15 -17.26 -1.66
CA ALA A 90 -5.08 -17.95 -0.93
C ALA A 90 -5.52 -19.34 -0.47
N ARG A 91 -6.73 -19.44 0.11
CA ARG A 91 -7.32 -20.71 0.53
C ARG A 91 -7.55 -21.65 -0.65
N THR A 92 -7.97 -21.13 -1.80
CA THR A 92 -8.23 -21.92 -3.02
C THR A 92 -6.96 -22.61 -3.53
N VAL A 93 -5.80 -21.96 -3.43
CA VAL A 93 -4.52 -22.60 -3.78
C VAL A 93 -3.92 -23.47 -2.68
N GLY A 94 -4.53 -23.51 -1.49
CA GLY A 94 -4.17 -24.45 -0.42
C GLY A 94 -3.38 -23.85 0.74
N TRP A 95 -3.33 -22.52 0.88
CA TRP A 95 -2.79 -21.93 2.11
C TRP A 95 -3.63 -22.31 3.33
N PRO A 96 -3.02 -22.71 4.46
CA PRO A 96 -3.76 -22.96 5.69
C PRO A 96 -4.23 -21.63 6.30
N ASP A 97 -5.43 -21.61 6.91
CA ASP A 97 -6.06 -20.41 7.45
C ASP A 97 -5.14 -19.58 8.37
N ARG A 98 -4.30 -20.25 9.16
CA ARG A 98 -3.35 -19.60 10.08
C ARG A 98 -2.27 -18.75 9.38
N ASP A 99 -1.98 -19.02 8.11
CA ASP A 99 -0.90 -18.39 7.35
C ASP A 99 -1.43 -17.32 6.38
N ILE A 100 -2.76 -17.22 6.17
CA ILE A 100 -3.39 -16.26 5.24
C ILE A 100 -3.14 -14.81 5.66
N LEU A 101 -3.42 -14.44 6.91
CA LEU A 101 -3.21 -13.06 7.37
C LEU A 101 -1.71 -12.68 7.39
N PRO A 102 -0.78 -13.51 7.89
CA PRO A 102 0.64 -13.25 7.74
C PRO A 102 1.09 -13.02 6.30
N LEU A 103 0.57 -13.83 5.36
CA LEU A 103 0.87 -13.68 3.93
C LEU A 103 0.33 -12.36 3.38
N LEU A 104 -0.93 -12.03 3.64
CA LEU A 104 -1.55 -10.75 3.26
C LEU A 104 -0.72 -9.57 3.78
N THR A 105 -0.41 -9.56 5.08
CA THR A 105 0.37 -8.50 5.71
C THR A 105 1.78 -8.38 5.14
N ALA A 106 2.40 -9.49 4.71
CA ALA A 106 3.71 -9.45 4.05
C ALA A 106 3.64 -8.72 2.70
N PHE A 107 2.61 -9.00 1.88
CA PHE A 107 2.36 -8.27 0.64
C PHE A 107 2.06 -6.80 0.90
N GLU A 108 1.18 -6.48 1.84
CA GLU A 108 0.84 -5.09 2.17
C GLU A 108 2.06 -4.31 2.66
N SER A 109 2.86 -4.88 3.54
CA SER A 109 4.07 -4.24 4.06
C SER A 109 5.06 -3.90 2.94
N PHE A 110 5.22 -4.83 2.00
CA PHE A 110 6.05 -4.61 0.82
C PHE A 110 5.49 -3.51 -0.08
N ILE A 111 4.20 -3.58 -0.44
CA ILE A 111 3.54 -2.62 -1.33
C ILE A 111 3.58 -1.22 -0.72
N LEU A 112 3.13 -1.06 0.53
CA LEU A 112 3.08 0.23 1.21
C LEU A 112 4.47 0.79 1.49
N GLY A 113 5.45 -0.07 1.78
CA GLY A 113 6.86 0.32 1.87
C GLY A 113 7.36 0.95 0.56
N SER A 114 7.00 0.35 -0.58
CA SER A 114 7.36 0.89 -1.90
C SER A 114 6.69 2.23 -2.23
N VAL A 115 5.48 2.47 -1.70
CA VAL A 115 4.80 3.76 -1.86
C VAL A 115 5.43 4.82 -0.96
N LEU A 116 5.79 4.46 0.27
CA LEU A 116 6.43 5.39 1.19
C LEU A 116 7.78 5.88 0.64
N ASP A 117 8.54 5.00 -0.02
CA ASP A 117 9.80 5.36 -0.69
C ASP A 117 9.61 6.49 -1.73
N MET A 118 8.46 6.54 -2.41
CA MET A 118 8.11 7.60 -3.37
C MET A 118 7.88 8.98 -2.71
N SER A 119 7.78 9.06 -1.38
CA SER A 119 7.62 10.33 -0.67
C SER A 119 8.93 11.08 -0.43
N GLY A 120 10.07 10.41 -0.62
CA GLY A 120 11.42 10.95 -0.44
C GLY A 120 12.09 11.41 -1.74
N PRO A 121 13.41 11.69 -1.70
CA PRO A 121 14.22 11.85 -2.90
C PRO A 121 14.17 10.61 -3.79
N THR A 122 14.27 10.78 -5.12
CA THR A 122 14.30 9.66 -6.08
C THR A 122 15.48 8.71 -5.88
N VAL A 123 16.55 9.18 -5.24
CA VAL A 123 17.69 8.38 -4.76
C VAL A 123 18.13 8.92 -3.39
N VAL A 124 18.11 8.08 -2.35
CA VAL A 124 18.39 8.50 -0.96
C VAL A 124 19.86 8.39 -0.55
N PHE A 125 20.69 7.80 -1.40
CA PHE A 125 22.10 7.53 -1.17
C PHE A 125 22.96 8.24 -2.21
N ASP A 126 24.18 8.62 -1.84
CA ASP A 126 25.11 9.29 -2.73
C ASP A 126 26.56 8.96 -2.33
N PRO A 127 27.24 8.06 -3.05
CA PRO A 127 28.62 7.69 -2.75
C PRO A 127 29.66 8.66 -3.34
N ARG A 128 29.25 9.74 -4.01
CA ARG A 128 30.19 10.65 -4.69
C ARG A 128 31.23 11.23 -3.71
N GLY A 129 32.50 11.17 -4.09
CA GLY A 129 33.63 11.57 -3.27
C GLY A 129 34.09 10.52 -2.23
N GLN A 130 33.48 9.33 -2.21
CA GLN A 130 33.82 8.20 -1.35
C GLN A 130 34.02 6.89 -2.15
N GLU A 131 34.28 7.00 -3.46
CA GLU A 131 34.34 5.87 -4.39
C GLU A 131 35.47 4.89 -4.07
N GLU A 132 36.61 5.39 -3.58
CA GLU A 132 37.73 4.53 -3.14
C GLU A 132 37.34 3.68 -1.91
N GLN A 133 36.47 4.20 -1.05
CA GLN A 133 36.02 3.51 0.16
C GLN A 133 34.85 2.56 -0.11
N PHE A 134 33.97 2.88 -1.07
CA PHE A 134 32.77 2.10 -1.41
C PHE A 134 32.71 1.73 -2.91
N PRO A 135 33.75 1.09 -3.48
CA PRO A 135 33.90 0.94 -4.93
C PRO A 135 32.77 0.14 -5.57
N THR A 136 32.29 -0.92 -4.91
CA THR A 136 31.19 -1.74 -5.42
C THR A 136 29.86 -0.98 -5.44
N PHE A 137 29.58 -0.22 -4.38
CA PHE A 137 28.34 0.56 -4.30
C PHE A 137 28.38 1.75 -5.26
N ALA A 138 29.53 2.42 -5.38
CA ALA A 138 29.74 3.49 -6.36
C ALA A 138 29.54 2.98 -7.80
N SER A 139 30.04 1.77 -8.12
CA SER A 139 29.81 1.16 -9.44
C SER A 139 28.34 0.85 -9.71
N ALA A 140 27.57 0.44 -8.70
CA ALA A 140 26.12 0.24 -8.84
C ALA A 140 25.37 1.57 -8.94
N PHE A 141 25.76 2.57 -8.15
CA PHE A 141 25.19 3.91 -8.20
C PHE A 141 25.41 4.58 -9.56
N ALA A 142 26.56 4.38 -10.19
CA ALA A 142 26.86 4.93 -11.50
C ALA A 142 25.93 4.41 -12.62
N THR A 143 25.28 3.26 -12.45
CA THR A 143 24.32 2.76 -13.46
C THR A 143 23.01 3.56 -13.47
N LEU A 144 22.76 4.38 -12.45
CA LEU A 144 21.56 5.22 -12.39
C LEU A 144 21.59 6.34 -13.44
N ASP A 145 22.77 6.68 -13.98
CA ASP A 145 22.92 7.68 -15.06
C ASP A 145 22.22 7.25 -16.36
N ASP A 146 21.96 5.94 -16.54
CA ASP A 146 21.28 5.36 -17.70
C ASP A 146 19.76 5.21 -17.51
N GLU A 147 19.23 5.49 -16.32
CA GLU A 147 17.83 5.28 -15.94
C GLU A 147 17.01 6.59 -16.04
N ASP A 148 15.68 6.51 -15.92
CA ASP A 148 14.81 7.69 -15.90
C ASP A 148 15.11 8.55 -14.66
N PRO A 149 15.50 9.84 -14.80
CA PRO A 149 15.78 10.70 -13.65
C PRO A 149 14.59 10.89 -12.68
N ALA A 150 13.35 10.73 -13.17
CA ALA A 150 12.14 10.85 -12.36
C ALA A 150 11.85 9.58 -11.54
N ASP A 151 12.33 8.42 -11.96
CA ASP A 151 12.11 7.13 -11.30
C ASP A 151 13.27 6.15 -11.59
N PRO A 152 14.49 6.46 -11.13
CA PRO A 152 15.67 5.67 -11.47
C PRO A 152 15.72 4.33 -10.72
N ILE A 153 14.88 4.16 -9.69
CA ILE A 153 14.94 3.01 -8.76
C ILE A 153 13.55 2.49 -8.40
N ALA A 154 12.61 3.33 -7.99
CA ALA A 154 11.47 2.91 -7.18
C ALA A 154 10.56 1.91 -7.91
N THR A 155 10.19 2.16 -9.18
CA THR A 155 9.36 1.20 -9.93
C THR A 155 10.10 -0.09 -10.24
N ARG A 156 11.37 -0.02 -10.62
CA ARG A 156 12.18 -1.22 -10.88
C ARG A 156 12.35 -2.06 -9.61
N ALA A 157 12.62 -1.43 -8.48
CA ALA A 157 12.76 -2.07 -7.19
C ALA A 157 11.44 -2.74 -6.75
N PHE A 158 10.29 -2.07 -6.96
CA PHE A 158 8.98 -2.66 -6.70
C PHE A 158 8.72 -3.90 -7.57
N GLU A 159 8.91 -3.82 -8.89
CA GLU A 159 8.67 -4.96 -9.76
C GLU A 159 9.60 -6.14 -9.44
N MET A 160 10.89 -5.87 -9.16
CA MET A 160 11.84 -6.90 -8.74
C MET A 160 11.42 -7.56 -7.41
N GLY A 161 11.05 -6.77 -6.41
CA GLY A 161 10.62 -7.29 -5.11
C GLY A 161 9.29 -8.06 -5.19
N LEU A 162 8.35 -7.59 -6.02
CA LEU A 162 7.06 -8.25 -6.24
C LEU A 162 7.26 -9.63 -6.84
N GLU A 163 8.10 -9.76 -7.86
CA GLU A 163 8.40 -11.07 -8.45
C GLU A 163 9.06 -12.03 -7.46
N MET A 164 9.97 -11.54 -6.60
CA MET A 164 10.58 -12.36 -5.55
C MET A 164 9.55 -12.85 -4.52
N LEU A 165 8.62 -11.97 -4.11
CA LEU A 165 7.58 -12.30 -3.15
C LEU A 165 6.56 -13.28 -3.74
N VAL A 166 6.10 -13.04 -4.98
CA VAL A 166 5.18 -13.92 -5.71
C VAL A 166 5.81 -15.29 -5.97
N ALA A 167 7.07 -15.35 -6.39
CA ALA A 167 7.77 -16.62 -6.60
C ALA A 167 7.82 -17.48 -5.32
N SER A 168 7.87 -16.83 -4.16
CA SER A 168 7.91 -17.46 -2.84
C SER A 168 6.52 -17.73 -2.25
N ALA A 169 5.46 -17.10 -2.77
CA ALA A 169 4.08 -17.17 -2.27
C ALA A 169 3.37 -18.46 -2.73
N ARG A 170 3.99 -19.61 -2.49
CA ARG A 170 3.41 -20.93 -2.74
C ARG A 170 3.01 -21.61 -1.43
N PRO A 171 1.87 -22.31 -1.38
CA PRO A 171 1.49 -23.07 -0.20
C PRO A 171 2.61 -24.05 0.19
N PRO A 172 2.82 -24.28 1.51
CA PRO A 172 3.74 -25.31 1.97
C PRO A 172 3.31 -26.68 1.43
N ARG A 173 4.29 -27.48 0.98
CA ARG A 173 4.07 -28.86 0.54
C ARG A 173 3.73 -29.79 1.70
#